data_AF-A0A1I4RFF3-F1
#
_entry.id   AF-A0A1I4RFF3-F1
#
_cell.length_a   1.000
_cell.length_b   1.000
_cell.length_c   1.000
_cell.angle_alpha   90.00
_cell.angle_beta   90.00
_cell.angle_gamma   90.00
#
_symmetry.space_group_name_H-M   'P 1'
#
loop_
_entity.id
_entity.type
_entity.pdbx_description
1 polymer ?
#
loop_
_entity_poly.entity_id
_entity_poly.type
_entity_poly.pdbx_seq_one_letter_code
_entity_poly.pdbx_strand_id
1 'polypeptide(L)'
;MRNAAAARLSERLHGFRSLGDNCEFGFVQRYGGVEPSGLLRFSYTPMEDLIRGLRCGFADFGVPGDLRIAVSDGGTYYCHSVAYNIWANTGHPAGSIDPEVLVEREYGRLAHLKRKMLDDLADGSKILVRKVGRDVPDSAFERLSEAVWAHGPSTLLRVTEAGPDWRPEPARRAADRVIAGRVRRFAPTEQAWEVDLEPWLHLIDSAYALAHGQAPTDLGAGAFADALTLPGGLRRHAGRHPTQALSAYTRAVDPARLGTDKAYVFSTWVWIPETFGGERIFAVAGHGRLGWRDADLSRRGCWQRVWAGGRMRPNVDREPVGLGMIGTKRDAFWSFGARFHEGPIPEEGAAPTIRMPPARFPGRRLFGWLRSKLP
;
A
#
# COMPACT_ATOMS: atom_id res chain seq x y z
N MET A 1 23.39 -11.01 -6.53
CA MET A 1 22.67 -9.86 -5.93
C MET A 1 21.16 -10.00 -6.15
N ARG A 2 20.50 -11.02 -5.59
CA ARG A 2 19.03 -11.18 -5.68
C ARG A 2 18.42 -10.63 -4.38
N ASN A 3 17.45 -9.71 -4.47
CA ASN A 3 16.78 -8.93 -3.39
C ASN A 3 17.44 -7.68 -2.82
N ALA A 4 18.42 -7.07 -3.51
CA ALA A 4 18.94 -5.77 -3.08
C ALA A 4 17.87 -4.67 -3.04
N ALA A 5 16.93 -4.66 -3.99
CA ALA A 5 15.88 -3.62 -4.06
C ALA A 5 14.91 -3.69 -2.88
N ALA A 6 14.40 -4.89 -2.54
CA ALA A 6 13.47 -5.06 -1.44
C ALA A 6 14.10 -4.64 -0.09
N ALA A 7 15.34 -5.09 0.18
CA ALA A 7 16.07 -4.70 1.39
C ALA A 7 16.32 -3.19 1.45
N ARG A 8 16.70 -2.58 0.32
CA ARG A 8 16.94 -1.14 0.23
C ARG A 8 15.67 -0.31 0.46
N LEU A 9 14.53 -0.74 -0.10
CA LEU A 9 13.24 -0.10 0.16
C LEU A 9 12.89 -0.14 1.65
N SER A 10 13.05 -1.30 2.31
CA SER A 10 12.80 -1.43 3.75
C SER A 10 13.71 -0.51 4.57
N GLU A 11 15.01 -0.48 4.27
CA GLU A 11 15.97 0.41 4.92
C GLU A 11 15.56 1.88 4.79
N ARG A 12 15.22 2.31 3.56
CA ARG A 12 14.78 3.69 3.29
C ARG A 12 13.51 4.03 4.05
N LEU A 13 12.54 3.12 4.09
CA LEU A 13 11.25 3.30 4.75
C LEU A 13 11.39 3.45 6.28
N HIS A 14 12.42 2.84 6.90
CA HIS A 14 12.79 3.06 8.31
C HIS A 14 13.25 4.50 8.62
N GLY A 15 13.74 5.22 7.61
CA GLY A 15 14.16 6.62 7.69
C GLY A 15 13.02 7.62 7.88
N PHE A 16 11.76 7.18 7.81
CA PHE A 16 10.59 8.05 7.89
C PHE A 16 9.82 7.95 9.20
N ARG A 17 9.13 9.03 9.57
CA ARG A 17 8.15 9.07 10.66
C ARG A 17 6.85 9.70 10.19
N SER A 18 5.72 9.15 10.62
CA SER A 18 4.42 9.78 10.41
C SER A 18 4.26 10.98 11.33
N LEU A 19 3.67 12.06 10.82
CA LEU A 19 3.10 13.16 11.61
C LEU A 19 1.57 13.03 11.77
N GLY A 20 1.06 11.80 11.77
CA GLY A 20 -0.36 11.50 11.90
C GLY A 20 -1.13 11.74 10.59
N ASP A 21 -2.15 12.59 10.66
CA ASP A 21 -3.29 12.67 9.72
C ASP A 21 -4.23 11.50 9.89
N ASN A 22 -3.81 10.28 9.59
CA ASN A 22 -4.52 9.05 9.94
C ASN A 22 -3.54 7.86 9.96
N CYS A 23 -4.08 6.63 9.98
CA CYS A 23 -3.29 5.40 10.05
C CYS A 23 -2.54 5.01 8.75
N GLU A 24 -2.80 5.67 7.62
CA GLU A 24 -2.40 5.21 6.30
C GLU A 24 -0.88 5.01 6.17
N PHE A 25 -0.08 6.00 6.59
CA PHE A 25 1.37 5.88 6.45
C PHE A 25 1.96 4.79 7.37
N GLY A 26 1.32 4.51 8.51
CA GLY A 26 1.68 3.37 9.35
C GLY A 26 1.47 2.04 8.64
N PHE A 27 0.42 1.94 7.81
CA PHE A 27 0.17 0.78 6.94
C PHE A 27 1.11 0.73 5.75
N VAL A 28 1.46 1.86 5.12
CA VAL A 28 2.54 1.93 4.10
C VAL A 28 3.82 1.30 4.64
N GLN A 29 4.22 1.65 5.87
CA GLN A 29 5.39 1.08 6.54
C GLN A 29 5.24 -0.43 6.76
N ARG A 30 4.13 -0.87 7.37
CA ARG A 30 3.82 -2.28 7.65
C ARG A 30 3.83 -3.15 6.39
N TYR A 31 3.25 -2.63 5.33
CA TYR A 31 3.11 -3.29 4.03
C TYR A 31 4.40 -3.27 3.21
N GLY A 32 5.22 -2.22 3.38
CA GLY A 32 6.60 -2.17 2.91
C GLY A 32 7.58 -3.03 3.72
N GLY A 33 7.12 -3.72 4.76
CA GLY A 33 7.91 -4.71 5.50
C GLY A 33 8.61 -4.18 6.75
N VAL A 34 8.27 -2.98 7.23
CA VAL A 34 8.91 -2.37 8.41
C VAL A 34 7.90 -1.97 9.47
N GLU A 35 8.28 -2.08 10.74
CA GLU A 35 7.45 -1.73 11.90
C GLU A 35 8.16 -0.72 12.81
N PRO A 36 8.52 0.49 12.34
CA PRO A 36 9.15 1.49 13.20
C PRO A 36 8.20 1.92 14.32
N SER A 37 8.76 2.19 15.49
CA SER A 37 8.05 2.88 16.56
C SER A 37 7.90 4.36 16.21
N GLY A 38 6.78 4.97 16.61
CA GLY A 38 6.52 6.38 16.41
C GLY A 38 5.28 6.83 17.16
N LEU A 39 5.35 8.01 17.79
CA LEU A 39 4.25 8.57 18.60
C LEU A 39 2.95 8.71 17.80
N LEU A 40 3.07 9.21 16.56
CA LEU A 40 1.94 9.52 15.70
C LEU A 40 1.70 8.45 14.62
N ARG A 41 2.40 7.31 14.72
CA ARG A 41 2.16 6.16 13.84
C ARG A 41 0.84 5.50 14.25
N PHE A 42 -0.05 5.32 13.28
CA PHE A 42 -1.44 4.87 13.52
C PHE A 42 -2.28 5.85 14.34
N SER A 43 -2.01 7.15 14.21
CA SER A 43 -2.76 8.19 14.90
C SER A 43 -3.46 9.11 13.91
N TYR A 44 -4.72 9.44 14.20
CA TYR A 44 -5.37 10.62 13.66
C TYR A 44 -4.91 11.84 14.45
N THR A 45 -4.51 12.89 13.74
CA THR A 45 -3.93 14.10 14.35
C THR A 45 -4.31 15.31 13.50
N PRO A 46 -5.28 16.11 13.95
CA PRO A 46 -5.62 17.38 13.30
C PRO A 46 -4.40 18.29 13.17
N MET A 47 -4.34 19.07 12.09
CA MET A 47 -3.16 19.91 11.79
C MET A 47 -2.86 20.92 12.90
N GLU A 48 -3.89 21.63 13.38
CA GLU A 48 -3.71 22.67 14.39
C GLU A 48 -3.29 22.09 15.76
N ASP A 49 -3.85 20.94 16.13
CA ASP A 49 -3.46 20.26 17.36
C ASP A 49 -2.05 19.67 17.29
N LEU A 50 -1.63 19.18 16.12
CA LEU A 50 -0.23 18.79 15.88
C LEU A 50 0.71 19.98 16.08
N ILE A 51 0.40 21.12 15.46
CA ILE A 51 1.21 22.34 15.55
C ILE A 51 1.32 22.78 17.02
N ARG A 52 0.20 22.77 17.76
CA ARG A 52 0.19 23.10 19.19
C ARG A 52 1.01 22.10 20.01
N GLY A 53 0.85 20.80 19.74
CA GLY A 53 1.64 19.74 20.37
C GLY A 53 3.14 19.95 20.17
N LEU A 54 3.57 20.21 18.95
CA LEU A 54 4.97 20.51 18.64
C LEU A 54 5.45 21.78 19.37
N ARG A 55 4.71 22.89 19.32
CA ARG A 55 5.10 24.15 19.98
C ARG A 55 5.26 24.02 21.50
N CYS A 56 4.48 23.15 22.13
CA CYS A 56 4.52 22.91 23.57
C CYS A 56 5.29 21.63 23.94
N GLY A 57 6.03 21.02 23.01
CA GLY A 57 6.77 19.78 23.26
C GLY A 57 5.91 18.62 23.76
N PHE A 58 4.62 18.61 23.41
CA PHE A 58 3.62 17.66 23.89
C PHE A 58 3.58 17.54 25.42
N ALA A 59 3.77 18.65 26.15
CA ALA A 59 3.85 18.70 27.60
C ALA A 59 2.68 17.94 28.27
N ASP A 60 1.44 18.20 27.81
CA ASP A 60 0.22 17.65 28.40
C ASP A 60 -0.16 16.27 27.82
N PHE A 61 0.62 15.71 26.89
CA PHE A 61 0.21 14.50 26.18
C PHE A 61 0.55 13.29 27.04
N GLY A 62 -0.49 12.56 27.43
CA GLY A 62 -0.36 11.39 28.31
C GLY A 62 -0.08 11.77 29.76
N VAL A 63 -0.58 12.91 30.24
CA VAL A 63 -0.61 13.21 31.69
C VAL A 63 -1.85 12.57 32.33
N PRO A 64 -1.86 12.26 33.64
CA PRO A 64 -3.03 11.70 34.31
C PRO A 64 -4.31 12.52 34.03
N GLY A 65 -5.37 11.84 33.59
CA GLY A 65 -6.63 12.46 33.16
C GLY A 65 -6.73 12.85 31.68
N ASP A 66 -5.63 12.87 30.91
CA ASP A 66 -5.65 13.20 29.48
C ASP A 66 -6.24 12.10 28.60
N LEU A 67 -6.03 10.83 28.96
CA LEU A 67 -6.32 9.71 28.06
C LEU A 67 -7.71 9.12 28.29
N ARG A 68 -8.42 8.83 27.20
CA ARG A 68 -9.68 8.10 27.20
C ARG A 68 -9.63 6.93 26.23
N ILE A 69 -10.19 5.80 26.63
CA ILE A 69 -10.37 4.65 25.73
C ILE A 69 -11.77 4.71 25.13
N ALA A 70 -11.85 4.57 23.81
CA ALA A 70 -13.10 4.48 23.07
C ALA A 70 -13.06 3.28 22.12
N VAL A 71 -14.23 2.77 21.75
CA VAL A 71 -14.37 1.69 20.77
C VAL A 71 -14.76 2.32 19.43
N SER A 72 -14.02 1.98 18.37
CA SER A 72 -14.43 2.36 17.01
C SER A 72 -15.57 1.47 16.50
N ASP A 73 -16.25 1.91 15.44
CA ASP A 73 -17.29 1.11 14.76
C ASP A 73 -16.78 -0.27 14.30
N GLY A 74 -15.47 -0.37 14.03
CA GLY A 74 -14.78 -1.62 13.70
C GLY A 74 -14.44 -2.51 14.91
N GLY A 75 -14.92 -2.19 16.11
CA GLY A 75 -14.73 -3.00 17.32
C GLY A 75 -13.29 -3.02 17.84
N THR A 76 -12.52 -1.96 17.62
CA THR A 76 -11.13 -1.82 18.10
C THR A 76 -11.03 -0.68 19.09
N TYR A 77 -10.21 -0.83 20.14
CA TYR A 77 -9.94 0.24 21.08
C TYR A 77 -9.03 1.31 20.47
N TYR A 78 -9.42 2.57 20.68
CA TYR A 78 -8.63 3.76 20.40
C TYR A 78 -8.33 4.50 21.71
N CYS A 79 -7.12 5.03 21.79
CA CYS A 79 -6.70 5.92 22.87
C CYS A 79 -6.78 7.37 22.38
N HIS A 80 -7.60 8.17 23.03
CA HIS A 80 -7.83 9.57 22.75
C HIS A 80 -7.11 10.45 23.77
N SER A 81 -6.22 11.32 23.32
CA SER A 81 -5.75 12.45 24.13
C SER A 81 -6.72 13.60 24.00
N VAL A 82 -7.26 14.02 25.13
CA VAL A 82 -8.20 15.15 25.23
C VAL A 82 -7.44 16.46 25.04
N ALA A 83 -6.23 16.56 25.59
CA ALA A 83 -5.40 17.74 25.52
C ALA A 83 -4.99 18.06 24.09
N TYR A 84 -4.78 17.07 23.21
CA TYR A 84 -4.34 17.29 21.82
C TYR A 84 -5.28 16.76 20.74
N ASN A 85 -6.47 16.27 21.11
CA ASN A 85 -7.39 15.65 20.16
C ASN A 85 -6.72 14.60 19.23
N ILE A 86 -5.78 13.83 19.78
CA ILE A 86 -5.04 12.79 19.05
C ILE A 86 -5.71 11.46 19.34
N TRP A 87 -6.06 10.73 18.28
CA TRP A 87 -6.67 9.41 18.38
C TRP A 87 -5.70 8.37 17.87
N ALA A 88 -5.14 7.55 18.75
CA ALA A 88 -4.20 6.49 18.42
C ALA A 88 -4.91 5.13 18.44
N ASN A 89 -4.75 4.35 17.36
CA ASN A 89 -5.20 2.97 17.35
C ASN A 89 -4.33 2.14 18.31
N THR A 90 -4.93 1.37 19.22
CA THR A 90 -4.20 0.57 20.21
C THR A 90 -3.83 -0.83 19.70
N GLY A 91 -4.42 -1.27 18.60
CA GLY A 91 -4.31 -2.63 18.06
C GLY A 91 -5.10 -3.70 18.84
N HIS A 92 -5.82 -3.31 19.90
CA HIS A 92 -6.59 -4.22 20.73
C HIS A 92 -8.06 -4.28 20.30
N PRO A 93 -8.61 -5.46 19.99
CA PRO A 93 -10.05 -5.63 19.84
C PRO A 93 -10.79 -5.25 21.13
N ALA A 94 -12.00 -4.70 21.00
CA ALA A 94 -12.87 -4.43 22.14
C ALA A 94 -13.12 -5.72 22.93
N GLY A 95 -13.07 -5.63 24.26
CA GLY A 95 -13.19 -6.77 25.17
C GLY A 95 -11.94 -7.67 25.29
N SER A 96 -10.88 -7.46 24.49
CA SER A 96 -9.62 -8.25 24.62
C SER A 96 -8.80 -7.91 25.88
N ILE A 97 -9.07 -6.74 26.47
CA ILE A 97 -8.44 -6.23 27.68
C ILE A 97 -9.42 -5.28 28.37
N ASP A 98 -9.31 -5.19 29.69
CA ASP A 98 -10.01 -4.19 30.49
C ASP A 98 -9.56 -2.76 30.08
N PRO A 99 -10.49 -1.81 29.82
CA PRO A 99 -10.15 -0.46 29.39
C PRO A 99 -9.29 0.34 30.38
N GLU A 100 -9.46 0.14 31.70
CA GLU A 100 -8.67 0.84 32.71
C GLU A 100 -7.22 0.32 32.71
N VAL A 101 -7.05 -0.99 32.59
CA VAL A 101 -5.71 -1.58 32.43
C VAL A 101 -5.07 -1.13 31.11
N LEU A 102 -5.86 -0.98 30.04
CA LEU A 102 -5.35 -0.47 28.77
C LEU A 102 -4.90 0.98 28.87
N VAL A 103 -5.67 1.87 29.52
CA VAL A 103 -5.27 3.28 29.66
C VAL A 103 -3.97 3.44 30.46
N GLU A 104 -3.77 2.65 31.52
CA GLU A 104 -2.52 2.62 32.28
C GLU A 104 -1.31 2.23 31.42
N ARG A 105 -1.47 1.22 30.56
CA ARG A 105 -0.42 0.82 29.60
C ARG A 105 -0.13 1.91 28.58
N GLU A 106 -1.16 2.60 28.12
CA GLU A 106 -1.04 3.67 27.15
C GLU A 106 -0.26 4.87 27.71
N TYR A 107 -0.40 5.20 29.00
CA TYR A 107 0.42 6.22 29.65
C TYR A 107 1.92 5.93 29.54
N GLY A 108 2.34 4.70 29.91
CA GLY A 108 3.74 4.30 29.82
C GLY A 108 4.26 4.28 28.38
N ARG A 109 3.46 3.74 27.45
CA ARG A 109 3.78 3.69 26.01
C ARG A 109 3.98 5.10 25.44
N LEU A 110 3.05 6.02 25.70
CA LEU A 110 3.09 7.39 25.18
C LEU A 110 4.25 8.18 25.78
N ALA A 111 4.56 8.01 27.07
CA ALA A 111 5.73 8.68 27.68
C ALA A 111 7.05 8.27 26.99
N HIS A 112 7.21 6.99 26.64
CA HIS A 112 8.36 6.53 25.86
C HIS A 112 8.36 7.08 24.43
N LEU A 113 7.24 6.97 23.71
CA LEU A 113 7.16 7.42 22.32
C LEU A 113 7.28 8.94 22.18
N LYS A 114 6.81 9.72 23.16
CA LYS A 114 6.95 11.17 23.23
C LYS A 114 8.41 11.56 23.32
N ARG A 115 9.15 11.01 24.29
CA ARG A 115 10.60 11.25 24.41
C ARG A 115 11.33 10.90 23.13
N LYS A 116 11.07 9.71 22.59
CA LYS A 116 11.68 9.27 21.33
C LYS A 116 11.37 10.22 20.16
N MET A 117 10.15 10.75 20.05
CA MET A 117 9.82 11.69 18.99
C MET A 117 10.56 13.01 19.14
N LEU A 118 10.67 13.54 20.36
CA LEU A 118 11.44 14.76 20.62
C LEU A 118 12.94 14.55 20.33
N ASP A 119 13.50 13.40 20.69
CA ASP A 119 14.87 13.02 20.36
C ASP A 119 15.08 12.93 18.83
N ASP A 120 14.19 12.22 18.12
CA ASP A 120 14.23 12.10 16.65
C ASP A 120 14.11 13.50 15.97
N LEU A 121 13.32 14.41 16.54
CA LEU A 121 13.15 15.79 16.04
C LEU A 121 14.42 16.63 16.22
N ALA A 122 15.02 16.56 17.41
CA ALA A 122 16.23 17.32 17.78
C ALA A 122 17.45 16.87 16.96
N ASP A 123 17.60 15.55 16.78
CA ASP A 123 18.66 14.96 15.96
C ASP A 123 18.47 15.24 14.46
N GLY A 124 17.21 15.30 13.99
CA GLY A 124 16.90 15.57 12.59
C GLY A 124 17.20 14.41 11.64
N SER A 125 17.45 13.20 12.15
CA SER A 125 17.77 12.01 11.34
C SER A 125 16.58 11.39 10.61
N LYS A 126 15.37 11.94 10.76
CA LYS A 126 14.14 11.41 10.15
C LYS A 126 13.54 12.37 9.15
N ILE A 127 12.97 11.78 8.11
CA ILE A 127 12.07 12.49 7.19
C ILE A 127 10.64 12.35 7.74
N LEU A 128 10.03 13.47 8.08
CA LEU A 128 8.70 13.53 8.69
C LEU A 128 7.63 13.67 7.62
N VAL A 129 6.68 12.74 7.59
CA VAL A 129 5.66 12.64 6.53
C VAL A 129 4.35 13.24 6.99
N ARG A 130 3.82 14.18 6.20
CA ARG A 130 2.46 14.70 6.40
C ARG A 130 1.70 14.75 5.08
N LYS A 131 0.52 14.14 5.08
CA LYS A 131 -0.47 14.29 4.01
C LYS A 131 -1.13 15.66 4.11
N VAL A 132 -1.38 16.27 2.96
CA VAL A 132 -2.01 17.59 2.84
C VAL A 132 -3.16 17.45 1.84
N GLY A 133 -4.38 17.69 2.31
CA GLY A 133 -5.57 17.71 1.46
C GLY A 133 -5.57 18.91 0.51
N ARG A 134 -6.41 18.84 -0.53
CA ARG A 134 -6.53 19.92 -1.54
C ARG A 134 -6.96 21.26 -0.93
N ASP A 135 -7.78 21.22 0.11
CA ASP A 135 -8.36 22.41 0.75
C ASP A 135 -7.48 22.97 1.90
N VAL A 136 -6.33 22.35 2.16
CA VAL A 136 -5.41 22.83 3.20
C VAL A 136 -4.49 23.89 2.59
N PRO A 137 -4.52 25.14 3.10
CA PRO A 137 -3.69 26.22 2.56
C PRO A 137 -2.20 25.96 2.85
N ASP A 138 -1.34 26.48 1.96
CA ASP A 138 0.12 26.36 2.11
C ASP A 138 0.62 26.91 3.45
N SER A 139 0.01 27.99 3.94
CA SER A 139 0.32 28.61 5.24
C SER A 139 0.16 27.66 6.44
N ALA A 140 -0.74 26.68 6.37
CA ALA A 140 -0.86 25.67 7.41
C ALA A 140 0.36 24.74 7.45
N PHE A 141 0.89 24.38 6.28
CA PHE A 141 2.09 23.55 6.18
C PHE A 141 3.36 24.33 6.55
N GLU A 142 3.41 25.63 6.25
CA GLU A 142 4.49 26.53 6.71
C GLU A 142 4.55 26.59 8.24
N ARG A 143 3.41 26.83 8.89
CA ARG A 143 3.30 26.82 10.37
C ARG A 143 3.70 25.49 10.99
N LEU A 144 3.35 24.37 10.34
CA LEU A 144 3.83 23.05 10.75
C LEU A 144 5.36 22.95 10.64
N SER A 145 5.92 23.47 9.54
CA SER A 145 7.36 23.42 9.29
C SER A 145 8.14 24.21 10.34
N GLU A 146 7.68 25.42 10.65
CA GLU A 146 8.23 26.24 11.75
C GLU A 146 8.17 25.51 13.10
N ALA A 147 7.03 24.87 13.41
CA ALA A 147 6.86 24.16 14.67
C ALA A 147 7.76 22.93 14.79
N VAL A 148 8.04 22.23 13.68
CA VAL A 148 9.02 21.14 13.62
C VAL A 148 10.44 21.67 13.81
N TRP A 149 10.80 22.74 13.10
CA TRP A 149 12.16 23.26 13.11
C TRP A 149 12.54 24.00 14.39
N ALA A 150 11.57 24.36 15.23
CA ALA A 150 11.81 24.79 16.60
C ALA A 150 12.49 23.70 17.46
N HIS A 151 12.40 22.43 17.08
CA HIS A 151 13.06 21.32 17.79
C HIS A 151 14.41 20.94 17.18
N GLY A 152 14.54 20.99 15.85
CA GLY A 152 15.76 20.54 15.19
C GLY A 152 15.65 20.47 13.66
N PRO A 153 16.69 19.98 12.97
CA PRO A 153 16.85 20.14 11.53
C PRO A 153 16.14 19.07 10.68
N SER A 154 15.02 18.53 11.17
CA SER A 154 14.27 17.48 10.47
C SER A 154 13.81 17.91 9.07
N THR A 155 13.87 16.97 8.11
CA THR A 155 13.31 17.16 6.77
C THR A 155 11.82 16.80 6.77
N LEU A 156 10.99 17.60 6.11
CA LEU A 156 9.56 17.34 5.93
C LEU A 156 9.28 16.81 4.52
N LEU A 157 8.40 15.81 4.44
CA LEU A 157 7.81 15.32 3.21
C LEU A 157 6.32 15.71 3.17
N ARG A 158 6.00 16.67 2.32
CA ARG A 158 4.63 17.06 1.97
C ARG A 158 4.08 16.12 0.91
N VAL A 159 2.99 15.42 1.23
CA VAL A 159 2.35 14.48 0.30
C VAL A 159 0.97 14.98 -0.10
N THR A 160 0.68 14.94 -1.40
CA THR A 160 -0.63 15.30 -1.97
C THR A 160 -1.11 14.22 -2.95
N GLU A 161 -2.41 14.23 -3.31
CA GLU A 161 -2.94 13.33 -4.33
C GLU A 161 -2.73 13.86 -5.75
N ALA A 162 -2.42 12.98 -6.70
CA ALA A 162 -2.35 13.28 -8.13
C ALA A 162 -3.60 12.84 -8.90
N GLY A 163 -4.39 11.91 -8.37
CA GLY A 163 -5.53 11.31 -9.06
C GLY A 163 -5.15 10.12 -9.96
N PRO A 164 -6.13 9.58 -10.72
CA PRO A 164 -6.02 8.28 -11.39
C PRO A 164 -4.96 8.22 -12.49
N ASP A 165 -4.59 9.35 -13.07
CA ASP A 165 -3.59 9.45 -14.13
C ASP A 165 -2.15 9.50 -13.63
N TRP A 166 -1.94 9.34 -12.32
CA TRP A 166 -0.62 9.29 -11.71
C TRP A 166 0.32 8.35 -12.46
N ARG A 167 1.56 8.81 -12.61
CA ARG A 167 2.72 8.05 -13.08
C ARG A 167 3.81 8.19 -12.02
N PRO A 168 4.76 7.24 -11.91
CA PRO A 168 5.92 7.41 -11.07
C PRO A 168 6.64 8.73 -11.42
N GLU A 169 6.62 9.67 -10.49
CA GLU A 169 7.32 10.95 -10.56
C GLU A 169 8.27 11.04 -9.37
N PRO A 170 9.54 11.46 -9.56
CA PRO A 170 10.44 11.68 -8.45
C PRO A 170 9.92 12.77 -7.50
N ALA A 171 10.16 12.59 -6.19
CA ALA A 171 10.00 13.67 -5.24
C ALA A 171 10.88 14.87 -5.61
N ARG A 172 10.42 16.09 -5.28
CA ARG A 172 11.14 17.33 -5.58
C ARG A 172 11.44 18.14 -4.32
N ARG A 173 12.55 18.87 -4.31
CA ARG A 173 12.82 19.86 -3.27
C ARG A 173 11.89 21.05 -3.50
N ALA A 174 11.04 21.36 -2.53
CA ALA A 174 10.12 22.50 -2.61
C ALA A 174 10.69 23.73 -1.90
N ALA A 175 11.42 23.52 -0.80
CA ALA A 175 12.15 24.53 -0.06
C ALA A 175 13.32 23.86 0.69
N ASP A 176 14.12 24.64 1.42
CA ASP A 176 15.09 24.04 2.34
C ASP A 176 14.38 23.12 3.33
N ARG A 177 14.92 21.92 3.53
CA ARG A 177 14.34 20.85 4.36
C ARG A 177 12.88 20.47 4.05
N VAL A 178 12.32 20.89 2.92
CA VAL A 178 10.98 20.47 2.46
C VAL A 178 11.09 19.75 1.13
N ILE A 179 10.66 18.49 1.14
CA ILE A 179 10.43 17.67 -0.04
C ILE A 179 8.93 17.61 -0.28
N ALA A 180 8.53 17.71 -1.54
CA ALA A 180 7.16 17.53 -1.97
C ALA A 180 7.07 16.35 -2.95
N GLY A 181 5.98 15.60 -2.86
CA GLY A 181 5.66 14.60 -3.85
C GLY A 181 4.20 14.17 -3.80
N ARG A 182 3.84 13.27 -4.69
CA ARG A 182 2.45 12.91 -4.97
C ARG A 182 2.25 11.41 -5.02
N VAL A 183 1.13 10.97 -4.47
CA VAL A 183 0.62 9.60 -4.62
C VAL A 183 -0.66 9.64 -5.45
N ARG A 184 -1.04 8.49 -6.04
CA ARG A 184 -2.25 8.42 -6.89
C ARG A 184 -3.51 8.81 -6.13
N ARG A 185 -3.67 8.24 -4.93
CA ARG A 185 -4.77 8.54 -4.00
C ARG A 185 -4.32 8.26 -2.57
N PHE A 186 -5.01 8.85 -1.62
CA PHE A 186 -4.98 8.44 -0.22
C PHE A 186 -5.95 7.27 0.03
N ALA A 187 -5.72 6.59 1.15
CA ALA A 187 -6.67 5.63 1.67
C ALA A 187 -7.91 6.38 2.21
N PRO A 188 -9.13 5.84 2.04
CA PRO A 188 -10.32 6.39 2.69
C PRO A 188 -10.10 6.51 4.20
N THR A 189 -10.61 7.57 4.83
CA THR A 189 -10.38 7.85 6.26
C THR A 189 -10.76 6.67 7.15
N GLU A 190 -11.94 6.09 6.91
CA GLU A 190 -12.47 4.94 7.67
C GLU A 190 -11.73 3.62 7.39
N GLN A 191 -10.97 3.57 6.30
CA GLN A 191 -10.32 2.36 5.80
C GLN A 191 -8.86 2.66 5.45
N ALA A 192 -8.14 3.22 6.41
CA ALA A 192 -6.74 3.61 6.24
C ALA A 192 -5.79 2.44 5.87
N TRP A 193 -6.25 1.19 5.99
CA TRP A 193 -5.55 -0.01 5.51
C TRP A 193 -5.67 -0.23 3.99
N GLU A 194 -6.59 0.46 3.28
CA GLU A 194 -6.73 0.38 1.82
C GLU A 194 -5.73 1.28 1.07
N VAL A 195 -4.46 1.09 1.41
CA VAL A 195 -3.32 1.86 0.90
C VAL A 195 -3.07 1.58 -0.58
N ASP A 196 -2.85 2.65 -1.35
CA ASP A 196 -2.27 2.55 -2.69
C ASP A 196 -0.73 2.47 -2.59
N LEU A 197 -0.24 1.27 -2.26
CA LEU A 197 1.14 1.06 -1.79
C LEU A 197 2.22 1.42 -2.83
N GLU A 198 1.96 1.15 -4.11
CA GLU A 198 2.95 1.34 -5.18
C GLU A 198 3.38 2.82 -5.30
N PRO A 199 2.48 3.80 -5.49
CA PRO A 199 2.83 5.22 -5.46
C PRO A 199 3.57 5.66 -4.20
N TRP A 200 3.19 5.13 -3.04
CA TRP A 200 3.86 5.44 -1.78
C TRP A 200 5.32 4.98 -1.77
N LEU A 201 5.61 3.76 -2.22
CA LEU A 201 7.00 3.26 -2.22
C LEU A 201 7.89 3.99 -3.23
N HIS A 202 7.38 4.37 -4.41
CA HIS A 202 8.12 5.24 -5.33
C HIS A 202 8.42 6.61 -4.70
N LEU A 203 7.44 7.20 -4.02
CA LEU A 203 7.61 8.49 -3.35
C LEU A 203 8.64 8.42 -2.23
N ILE A 204 8.55 7.43 -1.35
CA ILE A 204 9.48 7.24 -0.23
C ILE A 204 10.89 7.00 -0.73
N ASP A 205 11.06 6.13 -1.73
CA ASP A 205 12.36 5.82 -2.28
C ASP A 205 13.04 7.06 -2.88
N SER A 206 12.31 7.81 -3.72
CA SER A 206 12.82 9.03 -4.34
C SER A 206 13.04 10.18 -3.34
N ALA A 207 12.16 10.34 -2.34
CA ALA A 207 12.33 11.35 -1.28
C ALA A 207 13.55 11.05 -0.41
N TYR A 208 13.76 9.78 -0.04
CA TYR A 208 14.94 9.37 0.73
C TYR A 208 16.22 9.62 -0.07
N ALA A 209 16.23 9.19 -1.34
CA ALA A 209 17.33 9.39 -2.26
C ALA A 209 17.69 10.88 -2.36
N LEU A 210 16.68 11.73 -2.56
CA LEU A 210 16.85 13.18 -2.63
C LEU A 210 17.37 13.79 -1.32
N ALA A 211 16.86 13.35 -0.16
CA ALA A 211 17.30 13.86 1.15
C ALA A 211 18.78 13.52 1.45
N HIS A 212 19.27 12.38 0.97
CA HIS A 212 20.61 11.86 1.27
C HIS A 212 21.60 11.98 0.10
N GLY A 213 21.23 12.66 -0.98
CA GLY A 213 22.10 12.80 -2.16
C GLY A 213 22.42 11.47 -2.86
N GLN A 214 21.50 10.52 -2.82
CA GLN A 214 21.63 9.20 -3.44
C GLN A 214 20.77 9.08 -4.70
N ALA A 215 21.03 8.06 -5.51
CA ALA A 215 20.11 7.67 -6.57
C ALA A 215 18.89 6.88 -6.01
N PRO A 216 17.70 7.02 -6.61
CA PRO A 216 16.57 6.12 -6.37
C PRO A 216 16.95 4.65 -6.63
N THR A 217 16.23 3.73 -6.00
CA THR A 217 16.33 2.30 -6.26
C THR A 217 15.77 2.02 -7.65
N ASP A 218 16.47 1.24 -8.46
CA ASP A 218 15.92 0.74 -9.72
C ASP A 218 14.86 -0.33 -9.43
N LEU A 219 13.61 -0.03 -9.80
CA LEU A 219 12.44 -0.89 -9.62
C LEU A 219 11.99 -1.53 -10.95
N GLY A 220 12.83 -1.47 -11.98
CA GLY A 220 12.62 -2.07 -13.29
C GLY A 220 12.63 -3.60 -13.29
N ALA A 221 12.70 -4.16 -14.50
CA ALA A 221 12.71 -5.61 -14.70
C ALA A 221 13.92 -6.26 -14.02
N GLY A 222 13.68 -7.26 -13.17
CA GLY A 222 14.72 -7.96 -12.42
C GLY A 222 15.14 -7.27 -11.13
N ALA A 223 14.48 -6.17 -10.72
CA ALA A 223 14.72 -5.52 -9.43
C ALA A 223 14.50 -6.49 -8.25
N PHE A 224 13.57 -7.43 -8.42
CA PHE A 224 13.17 -8.38 -7.38
C PHE A 224 13.55 -9.82 -7.73
N ALA A 225 13.81 -10.64 -6.70
CA ALA A 225 14.12 -12.04 -6.89
C ALA A 225 12.85 -12.85 -7.18
N ASP A 226 12.82 -13.56 -8.31
CA ASP A 226 11.73 -14.50 -8.62
C ASP A 226 11.61 -15.56 -7.53
N ALA A 227 10.40 -15.67 -6.96
CA ALA A 227 10.05 -16.70 -6.00
C ALA A 227 9.61 -17.99 -6.71
N LEU A 228 9.03 -17.86 -7.90
CA LEU A 228 8.63 -18.98 -8.74
C LEU A 228 8.56 -18.57 -10.21
N THR A 229 9.06 -19.44 -11.10
CA THR A 229 8.82 -19.28 -12.54
C THR A 229 7.35 -19.57 -12.86
N LEU A 230 6.67 -18.55 -13.37
CA LEU A 230 5.31 -18.64 -13.89
C LEU A 230 5.31 -18.55 -15.42
N PRO A 231 4.31 -19.14 -16.08
CA PRO A 231 4.22 -19.07 -17.54
C PRO A 231 3.93 -17.64 -18.01
N GLY A 232 4.81 -17.10 -18.86
CA GLY A 232 4.70 -15.72 -19.36
C GLY A 232 3.77 -15.52 -20.56
N GLY A 233 3.37 -16.60 -21.25
CA GLY A 233 2.57 -16.52 -22.48
C GLY A 233 1.13 -16.05 -22.29
N LEU A 234 0.46 -15.73 -23.40
CA LEU A 234 -0.94 -15.31 -23.42
C LEU A 234 -1.85 -16.45 -22.94
N ARG A 235 -2.73 -16.18 -21.99
CA ARG A 235 -3.67 -17.16 -21.41
C ARG A 235 -5.09 -16.62 -21.40
N ARG A 236 -6.06 -17.48 -21.71
CA ARG A 236 -7.49 -17.18 -21.58
C ARG A 236 -8.02 -17.80 -20.30
N HIS A 237 -8.76 -17.01 -19.52
CA HIS A 237 -9.43 -17.42 -18.29
C HIS A 237 -10.93 -17.30 -18.51
N ALA A 238 -11.71 -18.33 -18.16
CA ALA A 238 -13.16 -18.35 -18.34
C ALA A 238 -13.83 -18.84 -17.06
N GLY A 239 -14.95 -18.20 -16.70
CA GLY A 239 -15.70 -18.56 -15.50
C GLY A 239 -16.20 -20.00 -15.53
N ARG A 240 -16.39 -20.56 -14.33
CA ARG A 240 -16.77 -21.98 -14.17
C ARG A 240 -18.23 -22.18 -13.79
N HIS A 241 -18.94 -21.12 -13.40
CA HIS A 241 -20.23 -21.21 -12.73
C HIS A 241 -21.38 -20.68 -13.60
N PRO A 242 -22.58 -21.26 -13.56
CA PRO A 242 -23.73 -20.77 -14.31
C PRO A 242 -24.24 -19.42 -13.78
N THR A 243 -24.15 -19.24 -12.46
CA THR A 243 -24.45 -18.01 -11.74
C THR A 243 -23.16 -17.32 -11.33
N GLN A 244 -23.30 -16.13 -10.79
CA GLN A 244 -22.21 -15.31 -10.32
C GLN A 244 -21.49 -15.94 -9.13
N ALA A 245 -20.24 -16.33 -9.34
CA ALA A 245 -19.43 -16.96 -8.31
C ALA A 245 -17.93 -16.78 -8.58
N LEU A 246 -17.12 -17.06 -7.55
CA LEU A 246 -15.67 -17.02 -7.64
C LEU A 246 -15.14 -18.17 -8.51
N SER A 247 -14.43 -17.82 -9.60
CA SER A 247 -13.58 -18.72 -10.36
C SER A 247 -12.11 -18.40 -10.08
N ALA A 248 -11.36 -19.38 -9.57
CA ALA A 248 -9.94 -19.24 -9.23
C ALA A 248 -9.01 -19.84 -10.29
N TYR A 249 -7.97 -19.09 -10.65
CA TYR A 249 -6.91 -19.47 -11.60
C TYR A 249 -5.55 -19.36 -10.91
N THR A 250 -5.41 -20.11 -9.82
CA THR A 250 -4.28 -20.04 -8.91
C THR A 250 -3.40 -21.28 -8.99
N ARG A 251 -2.12 -21.13 -8.67
CA ARG A 251 -1.19 -22.21 -8.37
C ARG A 251 -0.98 -22.27 -6.86
N ALA A 252 -0.93 -23.47 -6.30
CA ALA A 252 -0.53 -23.65 -4.91
C ALA A 252 1.00 -23.52 -4.79
N VAL A 253 1.46 -22.72 -3.82
CA VAL A 253 2.86 -22.62 -3.41
C VAL A 253 3.02 -23.16 -1.99
N ASP A 254 4.23 -23.61 -1.66
CA ASP A 254 4.61 -24.12 -0.34
C ASP A 254 5.16 -22.98 0.52
N PRO A 255 4.44 -22.52 1.57
CA PRO A 255 4.89 -21.46 2.46
C PRO A 255 6.24 -21.72 3.12
N ALA A 256 6.53 -22.97 3.50
CA ALA A 256 7.74 -23.31 4.24
C ALA A 256 9.00 -23.12 3.40
N ARG A 257 8.90 -23.28 2.07
CA ARG A 257 10.00 -23.03 1.13
C ARG A 257 10.24 -21.56 0.83
N LEU A 258 9.19 -20.74 0.92
CA LEU A 258 9.28 -19.32 0.64
C LEU A 258 9.76 -18.56 1.88
N GLY A 259 9.17 -18.86 3.04
CA GLY A 259 9.29 -18.06 4.26
C GLY A 259 8.01 -17.25 4.50
N THR A 260 7.69 -17.01 5.77
CA THR A 260 6.40 -16.42 6.20
C THR A 260 6.53 -14.98 6.68
N ASP A 261 7.75 -14.52 6.94
CA ASP A 261 8.10 -13.16 7.36
C ASP A 261 8.22 -12.18 6.17
N LYS A 262 8.52 -12.74 4.99
CA LYS A 262 8.74 -12.00 3.74
C LYS A 262 7.45 -11.61 3.02
N ALA A 263 7.50 -10.49 2.31
CA ALA A 263 6.46 -10.07 1.38
C ALA A 263 6.71 -10.67 -0.02
N TYR A 264 5.65 -11.13 -0.65
CA TYR A 264 5.66 -11.62 -2.03
C TYR A 264 4.58 -10.94 -2.84
N VAL A 265 4.86 -10.67 -4.11
CA VAL A 265 3.91 -10.08 -5.04
C VAL A 265 3.68 -11.00 -6.21
N PHE A 266 2.40 -11.26 -6.49
CA PHE A 266 1.95 -11.75 -7.78
C PHE A 266 1.48 -10.58 -8.63
N SER A 267 1.92 -10.52 -9.89
CA SER A 267 1.47 -9.52 -10.85
C SER A 267 1.31 -10.11 -12.24
N THR A 268 0.40 -9.53 -13.03
CA THR A 268 0.19 -9.88 -14.44
C THR A 268 -0.58 -8.77 -15.14
N TRP A 269 -0.45 -8.71 -16.46
CA TRP A 269 -1.32 -7.90 -17.30
C TRP A 269 -2.58 -8.66 -17.62
N VAL A 270 -3.74 -8.02 -17.53
CA VAL A 270 -5.04 -8.56 -17.94
C VAL A 270 -5.66 -7.72 -19.03
N TRP A 271 -6.32 -8.38 -19.98
CA TRP A 271 -7.14 -7.75 -20.99
C TRP A 271 -8.59 -8.15 -20.78
N ILE A 272 -9.45 -7.15 -20.62
CA ILE A 272 -10.87 -7.33 -20.35
C ILE A 272 -11.64 -7.01 -21.63
N PRO A 273 -12.35 -7.99 -22.24
CA PRO A 273 -13.16 -7.70 -23.42
C PRO A 273 -14.38 -6.86 -23.06
N GLU A 274 -14.91 -6.16 -24.05
CA GLU A 274 -16.19 -5.43 -23.95
C GLU A 274 -17.34 -6.33 -23.47
N THR A 275 -17.29 -7.61 -23.83
CA THR A 275 -18.33 -8.59 -23.52
C THR A 275 -18.26 -9.14 -22.09
N PHE A 276 -17.28 -8.74 -21.27
CA PHE A 276 -17.13 -9.26 -19.91
C PHE A 276 -18.20 -8.65 -18.98
N GLY A 277 -19.12 -9.46 -18.45
CA GLY A 277 -20.18 -9.04 -17.55
C GLY A 277 -19.93 -9.37 -16.08
N GLY A 278 -18.75 -9.86 -15.72
CA GLY A 278 -18.40 -10.18 -14.33
C GLY A 278 -18.21 -8.93 -13.45
N GLU A 279 -18.23 -9.12 -12.14
CA GLU A 279 -18.11 -8.05 -11.13
C GLU A 279 -16.68 -7.72 -10.73
N ARG A 280 -15.74 -8.67 -10.89
CA ARG A 280 -14.38 -8.48 -10.38
C ARG A 280 -13.37 -9.35 -11.11
N ILE A 281 -12.19 -8.80 -11.38
CA ILE A 281 -10.96 -9.53 -11.72
C ILE A 281 -9.87 -9.03 -10.77
N PHE A 282 -9.22 -9.94 -10.06
CA PHE A 282 -8.27 -9.60 -9.02
C PHE A 282 -7.12 -10.59 -8.94
N ALA A 283 -6.04 -10.17 -8.29
CA ALA A 283 -4.87 -10.98 -8.01
C ALA A 283 -4.89 -11.49 -6.56
N VAL A 284 -4.21 -12.62 -6.31
CA VAL A 284 -4.05 -13.22 -4.98
C VAL A 284 -2.59 -13.63 -4.78
N ALA A 285 -2.05 -13.32 -3.61
CA ALA A 285 -0.73 -13.76 -3.15
C ALA A 285 -0.74 -13.94 -1.63
N GLY A 286 -0.93 -15.17 -1.16
CA GLY A 286 -0.94 -15.50 0.27
C GLY A 286 -2.15 -14.95 1.04
N HIS A 287 -1.98 -14.68 2.33
CA HIS A 287 -3.08 -14.44 3.28
C HIS A 287 -3.17 -13.01 3.82
N GLY A 288 -2.02 -12.42 4.16
CA GLY A 288 -1.97 -11.04 4.64
C GLY A 288 -1.87 -10.11 3.45
N ARG A 289 -2.99 -9.56 2.96
CA ARG A 289 -2.97 -8.62 1.83
C ARG A 289 -2.24 -7.34 2.24
N LEU A 290 -1.04 -7.13 1.71
CA LEU A 290 -0.20 -5.96 2.00
C LEU A 290 -0.45 -4.83 0.99
N GLY A 291 -0.87 -5.15 -0.22
CA GLY A 291 -1.14 -4.16 -1.24
C GLY A 291 -1.74 -4.85 -2.45
N TRP A 292 -2.51 -4.13 -3.26
CA TRP A 292 -3.11 -4.72 -4.45
C TRP A 292 -3.57 -3.68 -5.45
N ARG A 293 -3.83 -4.17 -6.64
CA ARG A 293 -4.59 -3.48 -7.67
C ARG A 293 -5.46 -4.49 -8.39
N ASP A 294 -6.77 -4.32 -8.26
CA ASP A 294 -7.75 -5.08 -9.04
C ASP A 294 -7.93 -4.45 -10.42
N ALA A 295 -8.55 -5.18 -11.33
CA ALA A 295 -8.85 -4.64 -12.65
C ALA A 295 -9.97 -3.60 -12.56
N ASP A 296 -9.81 -2.48 -13.27
CA ASP A 296 -10.84 -1.47 -13.42
C ASP A 296 -11.80 -1.89 -14.55
N LEU A 297 -12.99 -2.36 -14.18
CA LEU A 297 -13.97 -2.86 -15.13
C LEU A 297 -14.68 -1.77 -15.95
N SER A 298 -14.47 -0.49 -15.61
CA SER A 298 -14.89 0.62 -16.46
C SER A 298 -14.00 0.78 -17.70
N ARG A 299 -12.79 0.20 -17.66
CA ARG A 299 -11.81 0.25 -18.75
C ARG A 299 -11.73 -1.10 -19.45
N ARG A 300 -12.18 -1.15 -20.70
CA ARG A 300 -12.25 -2.38 -21.50
C ARG A 300 -11.46 -2.20 -22.78
N GLY A 301 -11.14 -3.32 -23.44
CA GLY A 301 -10.37 -3.28 -24.68
C GLY A 301 -8.95 -2.74 -24.50
N CYS A 302 -8.38 -2.86 -23.30
CA CYS A 302 -7.00 -2.45 -23.01
C CYS A 302 -6.34 -3.37 -21.99
N TRP A 303 -5.00 -3.35 -21.98
CA TRP A 303 -4.20 -4.04 -20.98
C TRP A 303 -4.15 -3.25 -19.68
N GLN A 304 -4.40 -3.94 -18.57
CA GLN A 304 -4.31 -3.39 -17.22
C GLN A 304 -3.42 -4.27 -16.36
N ARG A 305 -2.55 -3.67 -15.54
CA ARG A 305 -1.75 -4.43 -14.58
C ARG A 305 -2.57 -4.68 -13.32
N VAL A 306 -2.75 -5.95 -12.98
CA VAL A 306 -3.33 -6.37 -11.71
C VAL A 306 -2.26 -7.06 -10.89
N TRP A 307 -2.31 -6.85 -9.57
CA TRP A 307 -1.34 -7.44 -8.67
C TRP A 307 -1.88 -7.52 -7.25
N ALA A 308 -1.29 -8.41 -6.46
CA ALA A 308 -1.52 -8.51 -5.03
C ALA A 308 -0.20 -8.88 -4.35
N GLY A 309 0.09 -8.17 -3.28
CA GLY A 309 1.18 -8.46 -2.36
C GLY A 309 0.65 -9.10 -1.09
N GLY A 310 1.38 -10.09 -0.57
CA GLY A 310 1.07 -10.67 0.72
C GLY A 310 2.16 -11.52 1.35
N ARG A 311 1.92 -11.92 2.59
CA ARG A 311 2.76 -12.89 3.32
C ARG A 311 2.13 -14.28 3.26
N MET A 312 2.97 -15.31 3.32
CA MET A 312 2.53 -16.70 3.40
C MET A 312 2.09 -17.03 4.84
N ARG A 313 1.01 -17.81 5.02
CA ARG A 313 0.63 -18.29 6.37
C ARG A 313 1.65 -19.29 6.92
N PRO A 314 2.00 -19.20 8.21
CA PRO A 314 2.67 -20.30 8.89
C PRO A 314 1.74 -21.50 9.01
N ASN A 315 2.32 -22.70 9.07
CA ASN A 315 1.61 -23.96 9.37
C ASN A 315 0.48 -24.32 8.40
N VAL A 316 0.57 -23.91 7.14
CA VAL A 316 -0.31 -24.41 6.07
C VAL A 316 0.53 -25.01 4.94
N ASP A 317 0.04 -26.10 4.35
CA ASP A 317 0.79 -26.81 3.31
C ASP A 317 0.80 -26.07 1.97
N ARG A 318 -0.23 -25.25 1.71
CA ARG A 318 -0.47 -24.62 0.41
C ARG A 318 -1.13 -23.25 0.55
N GLU A 319 -0.58 -22.28 -0.17
CA GLU A 319 -1.20 -20.96 -0.37
C GLU A 319 -1.48 -20.71 -1.86
N PRO A 320 -2.63 -20.12 -2.22
CA PRO A 320 -2.94 -19.79 -3.60
C PRO A 320 -2.20 -18.53 -4.04
N VAL A 321 -1.61 -18.61 -5.24
CA VAL A 321 -1.01 -17.47 -5.94
C VAL A 321 -1.54 -17.45 -7.37
N GLY A 322 -2.08 -16.32 -7.82
CA GLY A 322 -2.59 -16.18 -9.17
C GLY A 322 -3.73 -15.18 -9.30
N LEU A 323 -4.71 -15.52 -10.15
CA LEU A 323 -5.86 -14.67 -10.47
C LEU A 323 -7.17 -15.25 -9.93
N GLY A 324 -8.10 -14.37 -9.65
CA GLY A 324 -9.50 -14.68 -9.35
C GLY A 324 -10.45 -13.83 -10.19
N MET A 325 -11.66 -14.34 -10.39
CA MET A 325 -12.74 -13.64 -11.08
C MET A 325 -14.07 -13.92 -10.39
N ILE A 326 -14.89 -12.90 -10.19
CA ILE A 326 -16.29 -13.06 -9.80
C ILE A 326 -17.14 -12.83 -11.05
N GLY A 327 -17.83 -13.86 -11.51
CA GLY A 327 -18.65 -13.81 -12.72
C GLY A 327 -19.24 -15.18 -13.06
N THR A 328 -19.67 -15.34 -14.30
CA THR A 328 -20.33 -16.54 -14.82
C THR A 328 -19.47 -17.25 -15.87
N LYS A 329 -19.92 -18.41 -16.33
CA LYS A 329 -19.30 -19.19 -17.41
C LYS A 329 -19.32 -18.50 -18.78
N ARG A 330 -20.07 -17.40 -18.92
CA ARG A 330 -20.06 -16.57 -20.13
C ARG A 330 -18.93 -15.54 -20.12
N ASP A 331 -18.36 -15.28 -18.94
CA ASP A 331 -17.32 -14.30 -18.74
C ASP A 331 -15.95 -14.90 -19.00
N ALA A 332 -15.13 -14.17 -19.76
CA ALA A 332 -13.75 -14.54 -20.00
C ALA A 332 -12.88 -13.29 -20.15
N PHE A 333 -11.62 -13.43 -19.78
CA PHE A 333 -10.59 -12.42 -19.94
C PHE A 333 -9.27 -13.09 -20.29
N TRP A 334 -8.24 -12.30 -20.59
CA TRP A 334 -6.91 -12.83 -20.87
C TRP A 334 -5.88 -12.27 -19.91
N SER A 335 -4.79 -13.01 -19.72
CA SER A 335 -3.62 -12.52 -19.00
C SER A 335 -2.33 -12.76 -19.77
N PHE A 336 -1.30 -11.98 -19.45
CA PHE A 336 0.04 -12.09 -20.02
C PHE A 336 1.12 -11.73 -19.00
N GLY A 337 2.29 -12.37 -19.09
CA GLY A 337 3.46 -12.01 -18.30
C GLY A 337 3.25 -12.17 -16.79
N ALA A 338 2.72 -13.30 -16.34
CA ALA A 338 2.56 -13.56 -14.91
C ALA A 338 3.92 -13.65 -14.22
N ARG A 339 4.07 -12.95 -13.09
CA ARG A 339 5.30 -12.89 -12.27
C ARG A 339 4.95 -13.17 -10.82
N PHE A 340 5.87 -13.81 -10.09
CA PHE A 340 5.79 -14.00 -8.65
C PHE A 340 7.17 -13.88 -8.04
N HIS A 341 7.39 -12.84 -7.24
CA HIS A 341 8.70 -12.47 -6.72
C HIS A 341 8.62 -12.01 -5.26
N GLU A 342 9.76 -12.03 -4.57
CA GLU A 342 9.90 -11.44 -3.23
C GLU A 342 9.98 -9.92 -3.34
N GLY A 343 9.20 -9.19 -2.55
CA GLY A 343 9.14 -7.74 -2.58
C GLY A 343 7.74 -7.20 -2.22
N PRO A 344 7.61 -5.89 -1.95
CA PRO A 344 6.36 -5.31 -1.49
C PRO A 344 5.43 -4.81 -2.63
N ILE A 345 5.98 -4.51 -3.81
CA ILE A 345 5.27 -3.98 -4.99
C ILE A 345 5.73 -4.67 -6.27
N PRO A 346 4.96 -4.66 -7.37
CA PRO A 346 5.40 -5.24 -8.64
C PRO A 346 6.57 -4.47 -9.26
N GLU A 347 7.40 -5.17 -10.05
CA GLU A 347 8.38 -4.54 -10.96
C GLU A 347 7.68 -3.56 -11.92
N GLU A 348 8.36 -2.49 -12.30
CA GLU A 348 7.93 -1.62 -13.39
C GLU A 348 7.93 -2.36 -14.73
N GLY A 349 6.94 -2.06 -15.57
CA GLY A 349 6.84 -2.67 -16.88
C GLY A 349 5.82 -1.97 -17.76
N ALA A 350 6.08 -1.95 -19.06
CA ALA A 350 5.12 -1.48 -20.05
C ALA A 350 4.00 -2.51 -20.26
N ALA A 351 2.83 -2.02 -20.66
CA ALA A 351 1.76 -2.88 -21.11
C ALA A 351 2.19 -3.70 -22.34
N PRO A 352 1.73 -4.96 -22.49
CA PRO A 352 2.04 -5.76 -23.66
C PRO A 352 1.54 -5.11 -24.95
N THR A 353 2.31 -5.23 -26.03
CA THR A 353 1.94 -4.77 -27.38
C THR A 353 1.18 -5.84 -28.18
N ILE A 354 0.90 -7.00 -27.56
CA ILE A 354 0.23 -8.12 -28.20
C ILE A 354 -1.21 -7.73 -28.54
N ARG A 355 -1.56 -7.87 -29.82
CA ARG A 355 -2.92 -7.65 -30.32
C ARG A 355 -3.84 -8.77 -29.85
N MET A 356 -4.96 -8.39 -29.25
CA MET A 356 -5.91 -9.36 -28.73
C MET A 356 -6.81 -9.94 -29.83
N PRO A 357 -7.19 -11.23 -29.73
CA PRO A 357 -8.16 -11.81 -30.65
C PRO A 357 -9.49 -11.07 -30.52
N PRO A 358 -10.24 -10.88 -31.62
CA PRO A 358 -11.57 -10.29 -31.56
C PRO A 358 -12.48 -11.12 -30.63
N ALA A 359 -13.36 -10.44 -29.88
CA ALA A 359 -14.25 -11.04 -28.88
C ALA A 359 -15.12 -12.18 -29.43
N ARG A 360 -15.35 -12.19 -30.76
CA ARG A 360 -15.92 -13.30 -31.50
C ARG A 360 -14.86 -13.81 -32.47
N PHE A 361 -14.25 -14.95 -32.16
CA PHE A 361 -13.84 -15.83 -33.26
C PHE A 361 -15.12 -16.17 -34.02
N PRO A 362 -15.22 -15.93 -35.34
CA PRO A 362 -16.38 -16.36 -36.12
C PRO A 362 -16.46 -17.88 -36.03
N GLY A 363 -17.25 -18.37 -35.08
CA GLY A 363 -17.41 -19.78 -34.82
C GLY A 363 -18.00 -20.47 -36.04
N ARG A 364 -17.35 -21.57 -36.43
CA ARG A 364 -17.87 -22.68 -37.25
C ARG A 364 -18.32 -22.40 -38.69
N ARG A 365 -18.57 -21.16 -39.13
CA ARG A 365 -18.93 -20.90 -40.54
C ARG A 365 -17.74 -20.97 -41.52
N LEU A 366 -16.52 -20.65 -41.08
CA LEU A 366 -15.34 -20.78 -41.95
C LEU A 366 -14.96 -22.25 -42.21
N PHE A 367 -15.13 -23.14 -41.22
CA PHE A 367 -14.89 -24.57 -41.40
C PHE A 367 -16.01 -25.29 -42.18
N GLY A 368 -17.22 -24.72 -42.22
CA GLY A 368 -18.28 -25.17 -43.15
C GLY A 368 -17.99 -24.79 -44.60
N TRP A 369 -17.44 -23.59 -44.83
CA TRP A 369 -17.09 -23.09 -46.17
C TRP A 369 -15.83 -23.75 -46.76
N LEU A 370 -14.84 -24.09 -45.92
CA LEU A 370 -13.65 -24.84 -46.36
C LEU A 370 -13.91 -26.35 -46.57
N ARG A 371 -14.99 -26.92 -46.00
CA ARG A 371 -15.41 -28.31 -46.26
C ARG A 371 -16.25 -28.48 -47.52
N SER A 372 -16.75 -27.41 -48.13
CA SER A 372 -17.53 -27.46 -49.39
C SER A 372 -16.70 -27.17 -50.65
N LYS A 373 -15.36 -27.08 -50.54
CA LYS A 373 -14.45 -26.71 -51.64
C LYS A 373 -13.15 -27.54 -51.69
N LEU A 374 -13.18 -28.77 -51.20
CA LEU A 374 -12.18 -29.78 -51.54
C LEU A 374 -12.92 -30.93 -52.24
N PRO A 375 -12.46 -31.37 -53.43
CA PRO A 375 -13.10 -32.43 -54.21
C PRO A 375 -13.11 -33.77 -53.50
#